data_AF-A0A959G0T5-F1
#
_entry.id   AF-A0A959G0T5-F1
#
_cell.length_a   1.000
_cell.length_b   1.000
_cell.length_c   1.000
_cell.angle_alpha   90.00
_cell.angle_beta   90.00
_cell.angle_gamma   90.00
#
_symmetry.space_group_name_H-M   'P 1'
#
loop_
_entity.id
_entity.type
_entity.pdbx_description
1 polymer ?
#
loop_
_entity_poly.entity_id
_entity_poly.type
_entity_poly.pdbx_seq_one_letter_code
_entity_poly.pdbx_strand_id
1 'polypeptide(L)'
;MQNQVQTLRRQYHYIQSSRGVLLDFCATNSTADLLRENSSFGRGSMRNLLVHMATTYEFWIGKYGLQLDVEFTDYDAVTTVEQLRAAFQRVDQWVAAFLAGMEAGRIQTV
;
A
#
# COMPACT_ATOMS: atom_id res chain seq x y z
N MET A 1 -18.01 17.43 -1.78
CA MET A 1 -17.19 16.33 -2.35
C MET A 1 -15.93 16.79 -3.08
N GLN A 2 -15.97 17.70 -4.06
CA GLN A 2 -14.76 18.10 -4.82
C GLN A 2 -13.57 18.53 -3.95
N ASN A 3 -13.79 19.39 -2.95
CA ASN A 3 -12.71 19.82 -2.04
C ASN A 3 -12.15 18.66 -1.18
N GLN A 4 -13.00 17.71 -0.78
CA GLN A 4 -12.59 16.54 0.01
C GLN A 4 -11.74 15.57 -0.80
N VAL A 5 -12.13 15.24 -2.05
CA VAL A 5 -11.35 14.35 -2.91
C VAL A 5 -9.98 14.94 -3.23
N GLN A 6 -9.89 16.26 -3.45
CA GLN A 6 -8.60 16.93 -3.66
C GLN A 6 -7.70 16.88 -2.43
N THR A 7 -8.27 17.04 -1.23
CA THR A 7 -7.53 16.89 0.04
C THR A 7 -6.99 15.47 0.19
N LEU A 8 -7.82 14.45 -0.05
CA LEU A 8 -7.40 13.04 0.01
C LEU A 8 -6.31 12.71 -1.01
N ARG A 9 -6.42 13.24 -2.24
CA ARG A 9 -5.41 13.06 -3.28
C ARG A 9 -4.06 13.63 -2.86
N ARG A 10 -4.06 14.82 -2.22
CA ARG A 10 -2.84 15.44 -1.69
C ARG A 10 -2.23 14.65 -0.54
N GLN A 11 -3.06 14.17 0.39
CA GLN A 11 -2.58 13.32 1.50
C GLN A 11 -1.99 12.01 0.97
N TYR A 12 -2.64 11.39 -0.01
CA TYR A 12 -2.12 10.17 -0.60
C TYR A 12 -0.80 10.39 -1.34
N HIS A 13 -0.66 11.53 -2.03
CA HIS A 13 0.62 11.91 -2.62
C HIS A 13 1.76 11.99 -1.58
N TYR A 14 1.51 12.56 -0.40
CA TYR A 14 2.49 12.54 0.69
C TYR A 14 2.81 11.12 1.18
N ILE A 15 1.80 10.24 1.26
CA ILE A 15 2.01 8.83 1.59
C ILE A 15 2.90 8.15 0.55
N GLN A 16 2.64 8.35 -0.74
CA GLN A 16 3.45 7.79 -1.83
C GLN A 16 4.90 8.28 -1.75
N SER A 17 5.11 9.59 -1.54
CA SER A 17 6.43 10.19 -1.39
C SER A 17 7.20 9.60 -0.20
N SER A 18 6.59 9.59 0.99
CA SER A 18 7.23 9.07 2.20
C SER A 18 7.54 7.57 2.09
N ARG A 19 6.62 6.80 1.49
CA ARG A 19 6.84 5.38 1.21
C ARG A 19 7.96 5.16 0.20
N GLY A 20 8.08 6.03 -0.80
CA GLY A 20 9.20 6.00 -1.76
C GLY A 20 10.54 6.09 -1.06
N VAL A 21 10.72 7.10 -0.20
CA VAL A 21 11.94 7.28 0.61
C VAL A 21 12.23 6.05 1.49
N LEU A 22 11.20 5.47 2.12
CA LEU A 22 11.35 4.26 2.93
C LEU A 22 11.78 3.05 2.09
N LEU A 23 11.20 2.85 0.91
CA LEU A 23 11.58 1.75 0.02
C LEU A 23 12.99 1.95 -0.54
N ASP A 24 13.40 3.19 -0.80
CA ASP A 24 14.77 3.50 -1.22
C ASP A 24 15.78 3.17 -0.10
N PHE A 25 15.45 3.50 1.15
CA PHE A 25 16.24 3.06 2.31
C PHE A 25 16.28 1.53 2.43
N CYS A 26 15.14 0.84 2.31
CA CYS A 26 15.12 -0.62 2.35
C CYS A 26 15.98 -1.24 1.23
N ALA A 27 16.08 -0.61 0.06
CA ALA A 27 16.92 -1.09 -1.05
C ALA A 27 18.42 -0.99 -0.76
N THR A 28 18.86 -0.21 0.23
CA THR A 28 20.27 -0.18 0.64
C THR A 28 20.64 -1.31 1.61
N ASN A 29 19.65 -2.06 2.10
CA ASN A 29 19.85 -3.17 3.03
C ASN A 29 19.99 -4.49 2.25
N SER A 30 20.66 -5.48 2.85
CA SER A 30 20.69 -6.82 2.25
C SER A 30 19.30 -7.47 2.30
N THR A 31 19.01 -8.39 1.38
CA THR A 31 17.79 -9.20 1.43
C THR A 31 17.64 -9.93 2.77
N ALA A 32 18.76 -10.39 3.36
CA ALA A 32 18.75 -11.05 4.67
C ALA A 32 18.32 -10.09 5.79
N ASP A 33 18.74 -8.82 5.75
CA ASP A 33 18.29 -7.82 6.73
C ASP A 33 16.82 -7.45 6.53
N LEU A 34 16.38 -7.30 5.27
CA LEU A 34 14.99 -7.01 4.91
C LEU A 34 14.01 -8.06 5.44
N LEU A 35 14.41 -9.34 5.38
CA LEU A 35 13.64 -10.50 5.80
C LEU A 35 13.85 -10.90 7.26
N ARG A 36 14.79 -10.27 7.98
CA ARG A 36 15.14 -10.72 9.32
C ARG A 36 13.97 -10.53 10.28
N GLU A 37 13.50 -11.64 10.82
CA GLU A 37 12.49 -11.67 11.87
C GLU A 37 13.08 -11.20 13.21
N ASN A 38 12.31 -10.35 13.89
CA ASN A 38 12.56 -9.80 15.20
C ASN A 38 11.21 -9.60 15.89
N SER A 39 10.95 -10.37 16.95
CA SER A 39 9.68 -10.36 17.68
C SER A 39 9.36 -9.02 18.34
N SER A 40 10.35 -8.15 18.56
CA SER A 40 10.14 -6.80 19.08
C SER A 40 9.82 -5.77 17.99
N PHE A 41 9.97 -6.12 16.71
CA PHE A 41 9.79 -5.22 15.58
C PHE A 41 8.40 -5.41 14.96
N GLY A 42 7.39 -4.69 15.43
CA GLY A 42 6.08 -4.58 14.76
C GLY A 42 5.50 -5.90 14.23
N ARG A 43 5.68 -6.15 12.91
CA ARG A 43 5.22 -7.35 12.18
C ARG A 43 6.31 -8.41 11.97
N GLY A 44 7.34 -8.43 12.81
CA GLY A 44 8.45 -9.36 12.73
C GLY A 44 9.63 -8.85 11.89
N SER A 45 9.39 -8.38 10.66
CA SER A 45 10.47 -7.87 9.79
C SER A 45 10.07 -6.61 9.03
N MET A 46 11.06 -5.93 8.42
CA MET A 46 10.80 -4.79 7.53
C MET A 46 9.89 -5.20 6.37
N ARG A 47 10.20 -6.34 5.73
CA ARG A 47 9.36 -6.92 4.67
C ARG A 47 7.94 -7.16 5.16
N ASN A 48 7.76 -7.84 6.29
CA ASN A 48 6.42 -8.17 6.79
C ASN A 48 5.60 -6.92 7.07
N LEU A 49 6.21 -5.89 7.66
CA LEU A 49 5.51 -4.64 7.93
C LEU A 49 5.04 -3.96 6.64
N LEU A 50 5.88 -3.95 5.60
CA LEU A 50 5.53 -3.35 4.31
C LEU A 50 4.47 -4.17 3.55
N VAL A 51 4.55 -5.51 3.58
CA VAL A 51 3.48 -6.39 3.04
C VAL A 51 2.17 -6.15 3.79
N HIS A 52 2.21 -6.03 5.13
CA HIS A 52 1.01 -5.73 5.92
C HIS A 52 0.37 -4.39 5.52
N MET A 53 1.19 -3.36 5.26
CA MET A 53 0.70 -2.07 4.78
C MET A 53 0.01 -2.21 3.42
N ALA A 54 0.63 -2.92 2.46
CA ALA A 54 0.03 -3.16 1.15
C ALA A 54 -1.30 -3.92 1.26
N THR A 55 -1.32 -5.03 2.00
CA THR A 55 -2.54 -5.86 2.22
C THR A 55 -3.66 -5.10 2.93
N THR A 56 -3.33 -4.12 3.78
CA THR A 56 -4.33 -3.23 4.39
C THR A 56 -5.05 -2.37 3.34
N TYR A 57 -4.32 -1.83 2.37
CA TYR A 57 -4.93 -1.13 1.22
C TYR A 57 -5.71 -2.09 0.33
N GLU A 58 -5.18 -3.28 0.07
CA GLU A 58 -5.85 -4.30 -0.73
C GLU A 58 -7.21 -4.66 -0.14
N PHE A 59 -7.29 -4.75 1.19
CA PHE A 59 -8.54 -5.00 1.89
C PHE A 59 -9.48 -3.79 1.84
N TRP A 60 -9.05 -2.63 2.36
CA TRP A 60 -9.96 -1.50 2.53
C TRP A 60 -10.34 -0.81 1.23
N ILE A 61 -9.39 -0.65 0.31
CA ILE A 61 -9.62 0.04 -0.96
C ILE A 61 -10.02 -0.95 -2.04
N GLY A 62 -9.29 -2.06 -2.20
CA GLY A 62 -9.59 -3.05 -3.22
C GLY A 62 -10.90 -3.80 -2.94
N LYS A 63 -10.92 -4.57 -1.85
CA LYS A 63 -12.05 -5.46 -1.53
C LYS A 63 -13.29 -4.70 -1.04
N TYR A 64 -13.13 -3.75 -0.12
CA TYR A 64 -14.29 -3.03 0.43
C TYR A 64 -14.68 -1.81 -0.40
N GLY A 65 -13.72 -0.92 -0.69
CA GLY A 65 -14.00 0.34 -1.38
C GLY A 65 -14.40 0.17 -2.86
N LEU A 66 -13.71 -0.73 -3.57
CA LEU A 66 -13.92 -0.98 -5.00
C LEU A 66 -14.68 -2.28 -5.29
N GLN A 67 -14.97 -3.10 -4.27
CA GLN A 67 -15.66 -4.39 -4.43
C GLN A 67 -14.98 -5.35 -5.43
N LEU A 68 -13.64 -5.27 -5.52
CA LEU A 68 -12.87 -6.18 -6.35
C LEU A 68 -12.77 -7.56 -5.70
N ASP A 69 -12.64 -8.59 -6.53
CA ASP A 69 -12.12 -9.88 -6.07
C ASP A 69 -10.59 -9.75 -5.93
N VAL A 70 -10.12 -9.72 -4.69
CA VAL A 70 -8.73 -9.37 -4.37
C VAL A 70 -7.97 -10.62 -3.98
N GLU A 71 -6.99 -10.98 -4.80
CA GLU A 71 -5.88 -11.83 -4.38
C GLU A 71 -4.89 -10.99 -3.55
N PHE A 72 -4.90 -11.27 -2.24
CA PHE A 72 -4.06 -10.57 -1.28
C PHE A 72 -2.59 -10.93 -1.49
N THR A 73 -1.70 -9.95 -1.33
CA THR A 73 -0.27 -10.19 -1.37
C THR A 73 0.14 -11.14 -0.25
N ASP A 74 0.60 -12.33 -0.62
CA ASP A 74 1.19 -13.28 0.31
C ASP A 74 2.55 -12.77 0.80
N TYR A 75 2.82 -12.98 2.08
CA TYR A 75 4.11 -12.63 2.67
C TYR A 75 5.22 -13.39 1.95
N ASP A 76 5.09 -14.70 1.82
CA ASP A 76 6.16 -15.57 1.31
C ASP A 76 6.45 -15.37 -0.19
N ALA A 77 5.50 -14.79 -0.93
CA ALA A 77 5.70 -14.38 -2.32
C ALA A 77 6.58 -13.13 -2.47
N VAL A 78 6.81 -12.37 -1.38
CA VAL A 78 7.58 -11.12 -1.39
C VAL A 78 8.87 -11.28 -0.60
N THR A 79 9.99 -11.25 -1.32
CA THR A 79 11.34 -11.35 -0.78
C THR A 79 12.25 -10.17 -1.13
N THR A 80 11.86 -9.32 -2.09
CA THR A 80 12.67 -8.17 -2.53
C THR A 80 11.91 -6.84 -2.45
N VAL A 81 12.66 -5.74 -2.50
CA VAL A 81 12.09 -4.38 -2.51
C VAL A 81 11.34 -4.11 -3.81
N GLU A 82 11.76 -4.70 -4.94
CA GLU A 82 11.10 -4.56 -6.24
C GLU A 82 9.69 -5.18 -6.21
N GLN A 83 9.54 -6.33 -5.54
CA GLN A 83 8.23 -6.95 -5.35
C GLN A 83 7.33 -6.11 -4.44
N LEU A 84 7.89 -5.50 -3.39
CA LEU A 84 7.17 -4.51 -2.56
C LEU A 84 6.72 -3.30 -3.40
N ARG A 85 7.59 -2.77 -4.27
CA ARG A 85 7.23 -1.67 -5.19
C ARG A 85 6.09 -2.07 -6.13
N ALA A 86 6.12 -3.28 -6.67
CA ALA A 86 5.05 -3.80 -7.52
C ALA A 86 3.71 -3.90 -6.76
N ALA A 87 3.72 -4.41 -5.53
CA ALA A 87 2.54 -4.46 -4.68
C ALA A 87 1.97 -3.05 -4.43
N PHE A 88 2.83 -2.08 -4.12
CA PHE A 88 2.38 -0.70 -3.91
C PHE A 88 1.95 0.02 -5.19
N GLN A 89 2.51 -0.32 -6.36
CA GLN A 89 2.04 0.22 -7.63
C GLN A 89 0.60 -0.21 -7.93
N ARG A 90 0.25 -1.47 -7.62
CA ARG A 90 -1.14 -1.95 -7.69
C ARG A 90 -2.05 -1.20 -6.73
N VAL A 91 -1.61 -1.02 -5.48
CA VAL A 91 -2.33 -0.22 -4.48
C VAL A 91 -2.55 1.22 -4.96
N ASP A 92 -1.55 1.85 -5.57
CA ASP A 92 -1.65 3.21 -6.09
C ASP A 92 -2.71 3.34 -7.19
N GLN A 93 -2.79 2.35 -8.09
CA GLN A 93 -3.84 2.30 -9.11
C GLN A 93 -5.23 2.17 -8.49
N TRP A 94 -5.38 1.34 -7.45
CA TRP A 94 -6.66 1.17 -6.76
C TRP A 94 -7.07 2.43 -6.00
N VAL A 95 -6.15 3.10 -5.31
CA VAL A 95 -6.48 4.37 -4.63
C VAL A 95 -6.85 5.44 -5.65
N ALA A 96 -6.15 5.54 -6.79
CA ALA A 96 -6.53 6.46 -7.85
C ALA A 96 -7.95 6.17 -8.38
N ALA A 97 -8.26 4.89 -8.65
CA ALA A 97 -9.60 4.47 -9.09
C ALA A 97 -10.69 4.77 -8.04
N PHE A 98 -10.39 4.55 -6.77
CA PHE A 98 -11.30 4.83 -5.66
C PHE A 98 -11.60 6.32 -5.55
N LEU A 99 -10.58 7.18 -5.57
CA LEU A 99 -10.77 8.64 -5.52
C LEU A 99 -11.52 9.17 -6.74
N ALA A 100 -11.27 8.62 -7.93
CA ALA A 100 -12.04 8.94 -9.14
C ALA A 100 -13.50 8.45 -9.06
N GLY A 101 -13.73 7.31 -8.41
CA GLY A 101 -15.08 6.80 -8.11
C GLY A 101 -15.85 7.73 -7.17
N MET A 102 -15.20 8.25 -6.13
CA MET A 102 -15.77 9.25 -5.22
C MET A 102 -16.10 10.56 -5.95
N GLU A 103 -15.17 11.06 -6.77
CA GLU A 103 -15.36 12.30 -7.54
C GLU A 103 -16.56 12.19 -8.51
N ALA A 104 -16.74 11.02 -9.12
CA ALA A 104 -17.85 10.72 -10.01
C ALA A 104 -19.16 10.34 -9.28
N GLY A 105 -19.17 10.31 -7.94
CA GLY A 105 -20.34 9.89 -7.15
C GLY A 105 -20.71 8.41 -7.25
N ARG A 106 -19.85 7.57 -7.84
CA ARG A 106 -20.01 6.10 -7.93
C ARG A 106 -19.69 5.39 -6.62
N ILE A 107 -18.88 6.02 -5.78
CA ILE A 107 -18.52 5.54 -4.46
C ILE A 107 -19.02 6.58 -3.46
N GLN A 108 -19.97 6.18 -2.63
CA GLN A 108 -20.46 7.00 -1.53
C GLN A 108 -19.78 6.53 -0.24
N THR A 109 -19.19 7.47 0.49
CA THR A 109 -18.73 7.23 1.86
C THR A 109 -19.91 7.50 2.80
N VAL A 110 -20.09 6.61 3.78
CA VAL A 110 -21.14 6.70 4.82
C VAL A 110 -21.04 7.98 5.63
#